data_AF-A0A9Q1IRA0-F1
#
_entry.id   AF-A0A9Q1IRA0-F1
#
_cell.length_a   1.000
_cell.length_b   1.000
_cell.length_c   1.000
_cell.angle_alpha   90.00
_cell.angle_beta   90.00
_cell.angle_gamma   90.00
#
_symmetry.space_group_name_H-M   'P 1'
#
loop_
_entity.id
_entity.type
_entity.pdbx_description
1 polymer ?
#
loop_
_entity_poly.entity_id
_entity_poly.type
_entity_poly.pdbx_seq_one_letter_code
_entity_poly.pdbx_strand_id
1 'polypeptide(L)'
;MLRAVEACKEGMSVRQAVRLYKVPRSTLADRVNGRVTHGAVSGPGQLLSKSDELSLVRYCQYMASHGHPKNQCFTFGTSIRRERDPNAQPLSHTWWRNFRQRHHVDLTMRTPEIIDRVAKGNFARVLSGPYERCKARRYVVAGFRKCGIFPYNPAAVDTTRLLPARRPEDAAGETDTSTVSLAVAS
;
A
#
# COMPACT_ATOMS: atom_id res chain seq x y z
N MET A 1 -33.36 -26.05 9.35
CA MET A 1 -33.79 -24.84 10.09
C MET A 1 -34.90 -24.09 9.36
N LEU A 2 -34.69 -23.53 8.15
CA LEU A 2 -35.71 -22.75 7.42
C LEU A 2 -37.08 -23.45 7.32
N ARG A 3 -37.08 -24.71 6.86
CA ARG A 3 -38.27 -25.58 6.79
C ARG A 3 -39.02 -25.73 8.13
N ALA A 4 -38.30 -25.68 9.26
CA ALA A 4 -38.91 -25.79 10.58
C ALA A 4 -39.57 -24.47 11.03
N VAL A 5 -39.05 -23.32 10.59
CA VAL A 5 -39.67 -22.00 10.86
C VAL A 5 -40.90 -21.79 9.96
N GLU A 6 -40.81 -22.18 8.69
CA GLU A 6 -41.94 -22.15 7.75
C GLU A 6 -43.10 -23.00 8.26
N ALA A 7 -42.86 -24.26 8.63
CA ALA A 7 -43.89 -25.13 9.20
C ALA A 7 -44.54 -24.54 10.47
N CYS A 8 -43.77 -23.86 11.33
CA CYS A 8 -44.33 -23.18 12.51
C CYS A 8 -45.21 -21.98 12.13
N LYS A 9 -44.87 -21.26 11.06
CA LYS A 9 -45.67 -20.12 10.55
C LYS A 9 -46.95 -20.59 9.86
N GLU A 10 -46.93 -21.78 9.25
CA GLU A 10 -48.09 -22.46 8.66
C GLU A 10 -49.05 -23.06 9.70
N GLY A 11 -48.74 -22.94 11.01
CA GLY A 11 -49.61 -23.35 12.12
C GLY A 11 -49.16 -24.61 12.86
N MET A 12 -48.03 -25.24 12.49
CA MET A 12 -47.49 -26.37 13.26
C MET A 12 -46.94 -25.90 14.60
N SER A 13 -47.21 -26.65 15.67
CA SER A 13 -46.66 -26.29 16.98
C SER A 13 -45.13 -26.40 17.00
N VAL A 14 -44.47 -25.49 17.72
CA VAL A 14 -43.00 -25.48 17.90
C VAL A 14 -42.50 -26.83 18.44
N ARG A 15 -43.27 -27.50 19.33
CA ARG A 15 -42.90 -28.83 19.88
C ARG A 15 -42.91 -29.92 18.80
N GLN A 16 -43.92 -29.90 17.93
CA GLN A 16 -44.05 -30.87 16.84
C GLN A 16 -42.96 -30.65 15.79
N ALA A 17 -42.69 -29.40 15.44
CA ALA A 17 -41.61 -29.03 14.53
C ALA A 17 -40.22 -29.46 15.08
N VAL A 18 -39.97 -29.31 16.39
CA VAL A 18 -38.73 -29.79 17.03
C VAL A 18 -38.54 -31.30 16.85
N ARG A 19 -39.60 -32.09 17.03
CA ARG A 19 -39.55 -33.56 16.88
C ARG A 19 -39.33 -33.98 15.43
N LEU A 20 -40.05 -33.34 14.50
CA LEU A 20 -40.01 -33.68 13.08
C LEU A 20 -38.67 -33.28 12.44
N TYR A 21 -38.21 -32.06 12.70
CA TYR A 21 -37.04 -31.48 12.06
C TYR A 21 -35.75 -31.62 12.88
N LYS A 22 -35.83 -32.21 14.09
CA LYS A 22 -34.69 -32.44 15.01
C LYS A 22 -33.85 -31.18 15.25
N VAL A 23 -34.50 -30.05 15.56
CA VAL A 23 -33.82 -28.78 15.82
C VAL A 23 -34.01 -28.35 17.27
N PRO A 24 -33.03 -27.71 17.94
CA PRO A 24 -33.19 -27.30 19.33
C PRO A 24 -34.37 -26.35 19.53
N ARG A 25 -35.15 -26.61 20.58
CA ARG A 25 -36.40 -25.89 20.87
C ARG A 25 -36.21 -24.40 21.08
N SER A 26 -35.18 -23.99 21.84
CA SER A 26 -34.86 -22.58 22.10
C SER A 26 -34.53 -21.84 20.81
N THR A 27 -33.64 -22.44 20.01
CA THR A 27 -33.18 -21.91 18.71
C THR A 27 -34.32 -21.71 17.72
N LEU A 28 -35.30 -22.63 17.69
CA LEU A 28 -36.49 -22.53 16.86
C LEU A 28 -37.46 -21.46 17.40
N ALA A 29 -37.71 -21.46 18.71
CA ALA A 29 -38.61 -20.49 19.35
C ALA A 29 -38.13 -19.05 19.18
N ASP A 30 -36.83 -18.77 19.35
CA ASP A 30 -36.25 -17.43 19.16
C ASP A 30 -36.44 -16.92 17.72
N ARG A 31 -36.46 -17.82 16.74
CA ARG A 31 -36.64 -17.46 15.32
C ARG A 31 -38.11 -17.32 14.92
N VAL A 32 -38.99 -18.13 15.51
CA VAL A 32 -40.45 -18.00 15.32
C VAL A 32 -40.96 -16.70 15.97
N ASN A 33 -40.43 -16.35 17.14
CA ASN A 33 -40.78 -15.12 17.85
C ASN A 33 -40.08 -13.86 17.29
N GLY A 34 -39.30 -13.99 16.21
CA GLY A 34 -38.62 -12.86 15.56
C GLY A 34 -37.42 -12.28 16.32
N ARG A 35 -37.02 -12.86 17.45
CA ARG A 35 -35.87 -12.42 18.24
C ARG A 35 -34.55 -12.59 17.49
N VAL A 36 -34.46 -13.59 16.62
CA VAL A 36 -33.29 -13.87 15.79
C VAL A 36 -33.71 -14.10 14.34
N THR A 37 -33.20 -13.31 13.42
CA THR A 37 -33.39 -13.55 11.99
C THR A 37 -32.55 -14.73 11.52
N HIS A 38 -33.09 -15.52 10.59
CA HIS A 38 -32.33 -16.61 10.00
C HIS A 38 -31.12 -16.07 9.23
N GLY A 39 -29.93 -16.62 9.51
CA GLY A 39 -28.68 -16.15 8.90
C GLY A 39 -28.03 -14.97 9.63
N ALA A 40 -28.58 -14.52 10.77
CA ALA A 40 -27.89 -13.56 11.63
C ALA A 40 -26.52 -14.12 12.04
N VAL A 41 -25.47 -13.38 11.74
CA VAL A 41 -24.10 -13.73 12.10
C VAL A 41 -23.86 -13.28 13.54
N SER A 42 -23.36 -14.19 14.37
CA SER A 42 -23.00 -13.85 15.75
C SER A 42 -21.73 -13.00 15.78
N GLY A 43 -21.76 -11.92 16.57
CA GLY A 43 -20.60 -11.09 16.88
C GLY A 43 -20.74 -9.64 16.40
N PRO A 44 -19.77 -8.78 16.76
CA PRO A 44 -19.74 -7.39 16.34
C PRO A 44 -19.67 -7.28 14.81
N GLY A 45 -20.39 -6.32 14.25
CA GLY A 45 -20.34 -6.01 12.82
C GLY A 45 -18.93 -5.67 12.34
N GLN A 46 -18.71 -5.80 11.03
CA GLN A 46 -17.45 -5.38 10.42
C GLN A 46 -17.23 -3.87 10.64
N LEU A 47 -16.00 -3.50 11.01
CA LEU A 47 -15.60 -2.11 11.26
C LEU A 47 -15.61 -1.23 10.00
N LEU A 48 -15.55 -1.87 8.82
CA LEU A 48 -15.51 -1.23 7.53
C LEU A 48 -16.59 -1.87 6.65
N SER A 49 -17.26 -1.08 5.82
CA SER A 49 -18.31 -1.61 4.95
C SER A 49 -17.72 -2.47 3.84
N LYS A 50 -18.54 -3.31 3.20
CA LYS A 50 -18.06 -4.16 2.08
C LYS A 50 -17.47 -3.35 0.93
N SER A 51 -18.05 -2.20 0.60
CA SER A 51 -17.53 -1.31 -0.46
C SER A 51 -16.17 -0.73 -0.10
N ASP A 52 -16.02 -0.29 1.14
CA ASP A 52 -14.79 0.30 1.64
C ASP A 52 -13.67 -0.75 1.77
N GLU A 53 -14.01 -1.98 2.18
CA GLU A 53 -13.06 -3.10 2.18
C GLU A 53 -12.56 -3.40 0.77
N LEU A 54 -13.42 -3.32 -0.26
CA LEU A 54 -13.00 -3.52 -1.65
C LEU A 54 -12.08 -2.39 -2.15
N SER A 55 -12.36 -1.13 -1.79
CA SER A 55 -11.46 0.00 -2.08
C SER A 55 -10.08 -0.20 -1.46
N LEU A 56 -10.04 -0.71 -0.22
CA LEU A 56 -8.80 -1.05 0.47
C LEU A 56 -8.05 -2.21 -0.22
N VAL A 57 -8.74 -3.24 -0.71
CA VAL A 57 -8.13 -4.34 -1.48
C VAL A 57 -7.49 -3.81 -2.77
N ARG A 58 -8.21 -2.97 -3.54
CA ARG A 58 -7.68 -2.34 -4.77
C ARG A 58 -6.44 -1.51 -4.48
N TYR A 59 -6.47 -0.74 -3.39
CA TYR A 59 -5.30 0.03 -2.96
C TYR A 59 -4.13 -0.87 -2.57
N CYS A 60 -4.37 -1.99 -1.86
CA CYS A 60 -3.32 -2.94 -1.54
C CYS A 60 -2.66 -3.55 -2.78
N GLN A 61 -3.46 -3.86 -3.81
CA GLN A 61 -2.96 -4.37 -5.10
C GLN A 61 -2.13 -3.31 -5.84
N TYR A 62 -2.58 -2.06 -5.85
CA TYR A 62 -1.83 -0.94 -6.41
C TYR A 62 -0.50 -0.71 -5.69
N MET A 63 -0.50 -0.70 -4.36
CA MET A 63 0.70 -0.51 -3.57
C MET A 63 1.69 -1.67 -3.72
N ALA A 64 1.16 -2.89 -3.87
CA ALA A 64 1.96 -4.03 -4.23
C ALA A 64 2.62 -3.77 -5.60
N SER A 65 1.87 -3.49 -6.66
CA SER A 65 2.45 -3.31 -8.02
C SER A 65 3.59 -2.29 -8.08
N HIS A 66 3.58 -1.28 -7.21
CA HIS A 66 4.59 -0.21 -7.18
C HIS A 66 5.71 -0.41 -6.13
N GLY A 67 5.80 -1.58 -5.49
CA GLY A 67 6.89 -1.90 -4.54
C GLY A 67 6.82 -1.11 -3.24
N HIS A 68 5.64 -0.58 -2.89
CA HIS A 68 5.48 0.23 -1.69
C HIS A 68 5.28 -0.62 -0.42
N PRO A 69 5.71 -0.11 0.75
CA PRO A 69 5.64 -0.87 1.99
C PRO A 69 4.19 -1.03 2.51
N LYS A 70 3.96 -2.16 3.19
CA LYS A 70 2.64 -2.63 3.67
C LYS A 70 1.98 -1.71 4.70
N ASN A 71 2.76 -0.89 5.40
CA ASN A 71 2.27 0.07 6.40
C ASN A 71 1.31 1.10 5.78
N GLN A 72 1.50 1.45 4.51
CA GLN A 72 0.63 2.40 3.82
C GLN A 72 -0.79 1.86 3.59
N CYS A 73 -0.93 0.55 3.42
CA CYS A 73 -2.25 -0.06 3.30
C CYS A 73 -3.04 0.03 4.62
N PHE A 74 -2.34 -0.08 5.74
CA PHE A 74 -2.95 0.03 7.07
C PHE A 74 -3.40 1.46 7.36
N THR A 75 -2.57 2.46 7.03
CA THR A 75 -2.92 3.89 7.18
C THR A 75 -4.11 4.26 6.30
N PHE A 76 -4.15 3.79 5.05
CA PHE A 76 -5.30 4.00 4.17
C PHE A 76 -6.59 3.38 4.71
N GLY A 77 -6.53 2.16 5.26
CA GLY A 77 -7.70 1.58 5.93
C GLY A 77 -8.19 2.43 7.12
N THR A 78 -7.26 2.98 7.90
CA THR A 78 -7.61 3.87 9.02
C THR A 78 -8.21 5.19 8.56
N SER A 79 -7.77 5.73 7.42
CA SER A 79 -8.32 6.98 6.88
C SER A 79 -9.76 6.80 6.39
N ILE A 80 -10.07 5.70 5.68
CA ILE A 80 -11.46 5.40 5.26
C ILE A 80 -12.38 5.29 6.47
N ARG A 81 -11.90 4.68 7.56
CA ARG A 81 -12.67 4.57 8.79
C ARG A 81 -12.93 5.94 9.42
N ARG A 82 -11.91 6.79 9.51
CA ARG A 82 -12.01 8.14 10.08
C ARG A 82 -12.89 9.08 9.27
N GLU A 83 -13.00 8.85 7.97
CA GLU A 83 -13.89 9.60 7.09
C GLU A 83 -15.37 9.38 7.47
N ARG A 84 -15.74 8.18 7.93
CA ARG A 84 -17.10 7.90 8.44
C ARG A 84 -17.32 8.33 9.88
N ASP A 85 -16.30 8.18 10.72
CA ASP A 85 -16.34 8.54 12.14
C ASP A 85 -15.00 9.18 12.54
N PRO A 86 -14.95 10.52 12.68
CA PRO A 86 -13.73 11.24 12.99
C PRO A 86 -13.03 10.80 14.29
N ASN A 87 -13.78 10.28 15.25
CA ASN A 87 -13.25 9.84 16.55
C ASN A 87 -12.96 8.33 16.58
N ALA A 88 -13.06 7.66 15.44
CA ALA A 88 -12.85 6.23 15.37
C ALA A 88 -11.40 5.84 15.70
N GLN A 89 -11.27 4.84 16.55
CA GLN A 89 -9.98 4.21 16.83
C GLN A 89 -9.39 3.61 15.54
N PRO A 90 -8.05 3.63 15.40
CA PRO A 90 -7.39 3.02 14.25
C PRO A 90 -7.72 1.52 14.19
N LEU A 91 -7.66 0.98 12.98
CA LEU A 91 -7.74 -0.46 12.76
C LEU A 91 -6.68 -1.16 13.60
N SER A 92 -7.01 -2.33 14.14
CA SER A 92 -6.06 -3.12 14.94
C SER A 92 -5.29 -4.12 14.07
N HIS A 93 -4.16 -4.60 14.55
CA HIS A 93 -3.43 -5.69 13.90
C HIS A 93 -4.26 -6.97 13.75
N THR A 94 -5.13 -7.26 14.72
CA THR A 94 -6.05 -8.40 14.65
C THR A 94 -7.09 -8.21 13.56
N TRP A 95 -7.64 -7.00 13.40
CA TRP A 95 -8.53 -6.70 12.29
C TRP A 95 -7.82 -6.89 10.94
N TRP A 96 -6.59 -6.39 10.81
CA TRP A 96 -5.79 -6.53 9.59
C TRP A 96 -5.53 -7.99 9.21
N ARG A 97 -5.21 -8.83 10.19
CA ARG A 97 -5.05 -10.28 9.99
C ARG A 97 -6.34 -10.93 9.46
N ASN A 98 -7.49 -10.60 10.06
CA ASN A 98 -8.78 -11.14 9.62
C ASN A 98 -9.18 -10.61 8.23
N PHE A 99 -8.92 -9.34 7.95
CA PHE A 99 -9.12 -8.74 6.62
C PHE A 99 -8.34 -9.51 5.54
N ARG A 100 -7.04 -9.78 5.79
CA ARG A 100 -6.21 -10.57 4.88
C ARG A 100 -6.71 -12.00 4.71
N GLN A 101 -7.23 -12.61 5.77
CA GLN A 101 -7.77 -13.97 5.70
C GLN A 101 -9.07 -14.01 4.88
N ARG A 102 -9.93 -12.99 5.00
CA ARG A 102 -11.16 -12.88 4.20
C ARG A 102 -10.86 -12.67 2.72
N HIS A 103 -9.91 -11.79 2.41
CA HIS A 103 -9.52 -11.43 1.03
C HIS A 103 -8.25 -12.16 0.57
N HIS A 104 -8.01 -13.37 1.07
CA HIS A 104 -6.76 -14.10 0.79
C HIS A 104 -6.62 -14.42 -0.70
N VAL A 105 -7.72 -14.67 -1.42
CA VAL A 105 -7.66 -14.95 -2.87
C VAL A 105 -7.10 -13.74 -3.64
N ASP A 106 -7.59 -12.54 -3.32
CA ASP A 106 -7.22 -11.30 -4.01
C ASP A 106 -5.84 -10.74 -3.59
N LEU A 107 -5.39 -11.06 -2.37
CA LEU A 107 -4.16 -10.53 -1.77
C LEU A 107 -2.98 -11.51 -1.77
N THR A 108 -3.21 -12.81 -1.96
CA THR A 108 -2.14 -13.85 -1.93
C THR A 108 -1.57 -14.12 -3.32
N MET A 109 -2.29 -13.76 -4.38
CA MET A 109 -1.84 -13.92 -5.76
C MET A 109 -0.86 -12.82 -6.15
N ARG A 110 0.42 -12.97 -5.78
CA ARG A 110 1.51 -12.27 -6.48
C ARG A 110 2.72 -13.17 -6.72
N THR A 111 3.03 -13.39 -7.99
CA THR A 111 4.40 -13.69 -8.43
C THR A 111 5.27 -12.45 -8.18
N PRO A 112 6.32 -12.53 -7.35
CA PRO A 112 7.19 -11.38 -7.11
C PRO A 112 7.82 -10.94 -8.44
N GLU A 113 7.57 -9.71 -8.85
CA GLU A 113 8.23 -9.09 -9.99
C GLU A 113 9.71 -8.80 -9.65
N ILE A 114 10.56 -8.71 -10.67
CA ILE A 114 12.02 -8.62 -10.53
C ILE A 114 12.45 -7.44 -9.63
N ILE A 115 11.69 -6.35 -9.61
CA ILE A 115 11.95 -5.15 -8.80
C ILE A 115 11.78 -5.44 -7.30
N ASP A 116 10.83 -6.31 -6.92
CA ASP A 116 10.61 -6.74 -5.52
C ASP A 116 11.75 -7.66 -5.00
N ARG A 117 12.58 -8.23 -5.87
CA ARG A 117 13.72 -9.06 -5.44
C ARG A 117 14.87 -8.23 -4.85
N VAL A 118 14.94 -6.93 -5.15
CA VAL A 118 16.07 -6.07 -4.78
C VAL A 118 15.71 -5.17 -3.60
N ALA A 119 15.65 -5.75 -2.41
CA ALA A 119 15.53 -5.01 -1.15
C ALA A 119 16.92 -4.56 -0.63
N LYS A 120 16.96 -3.61 0.33
CA LYS A 120 18.21 -3.16 0.99
C LYS A 120 19.08 -4.33 1.49
N GLY A 121 18.47 -5.38 2.02
CA GLY A 121 19.17 -6.58 2.51
C GLY A 121 19.71 -7.50 1.40
N ASN A 122 19.19 -7.40 0.18
CA ASN A 122 19.56 -8.27 -0.95
C ASN A 122 20.32 -7.53 -2.06
N PHE A 123 20.32 -6.20 -2.04
CA PHE A 123 20.96 -5.37 -3.06
C PHE A 123 22.44 -5.68 -3.23
N ALA A 124 23.19 -5.80 -2.12
CA ALA A 124 24.61 -6.14 -2.16
C ALA A 124 24.89 -7.45 -2.90
N ARG A 125 24.01 -8.46 -2.73
CA ARG A 125 24.11 -9.75 -3.41
C ARG A 125 23.80 -9.65 -4.90
N VAL A 126 22.88 -8.76 -5.29
CA VAL A 126 22.55 -8.52 -6.71
C VAL A 126 23.66 -7.71 -7.39
N LEU A 127 24.23 -6.73 -6.68
CA LEU A 127 25.29 -5.86 -7.18
C LEU A 127 26.66 -6.56 -7.25
N SER A 128 26.94 -7.55 -6.39
CA SER A 128 28.27 -8.15 -6.27
C SER A 128 28.84 -8.67 -7.60
N GLY A 129 28.04 -9.40 -8.39
CA GLY A 129 28.46 -9.95 -9.67
C GLY A 129 28.88 -8.87 -10.69
N PRO A 130 28.00 -7.90 -11.03
CA PRO A 130 28.37 -6.76 -11.85
C PRO A 130 29.54 -5.96 -11.29
N TYR A 131 29.57 -5.72 -9.97
CA TYR A 131 30.60 -4.93 -9.32
C TYR A 131 31.98 -5.56 -9.48
N GLU A 132 32.13 -6.87 -9.29
CA GLU A 132 33.43 -7.52 -9.51
C GLU A 132 33.87 -7.53 -10.97
N ARG A 133 32.94 -7.59 -11.92
CA ARG A 133 33.28 -7.40 -13.34
C ARG A 133 33.78 -5.97 -13.61
N CYS A 134 33.15 -4.97 -13.01
CA CYS A 134 33.52 -3.55 -13.17
C CYS A 134 34.82 -3.18 -12.45
N LYS A 135 35.22 -3.89 -11.39
CA LYS A 135 36.52 -3.69 -10.74
C LYS A 135 37.71 -4.21 -11.55
N ALA A 136 37.49 -4.97 -12.63
CA ALA A 136 38.58 -5.47 -13.43
C ALA A 136 39.50 -4.32 -13.90
N ARG A 137 40.82 -4.52 -13.81
CA ARG A 137 41.86 -3.50 -14.06
C ARG A 137 41.60 -2.65 -15.30
N ARG A 138 41.13 -3.28 -16.39
CA ARG A 138 40.83 -2.58 -17.67
C ARG A 138 39.83 -1.43 -17.49
N TYR A 139 38.79 -1.61 -16.67
CA TYR A 139 37.73 -0.63 -16.49
C TYR A 139 38.17 0.47 -15.53
N VAL A 140 38.89 0.11 -14.47
CA VAL A 140 39.46 1.08 -13.52
C VAL A 140 40.49 1.99 -14.20
N VAL A 141 41.42 1.42 -14.97
CA VAL A 141 42.43 2.19 -15.72
C VAL A 141 41.78 3.05 -16.81
N ALA A 142 40.78 2.53 -17.52
CA ALA A 142 40.04 3.32 -18.50
C ALA A 142 39.29 4.50 -17.85
N GLY A 143 38.70 4.28 -16.67
CA GLY A 143 38.05 5.34 -15.89
C GLY A 143 39.04 6.43 -15.46
N PHE A 144 40.17 6.04 -14.87
CA PHE A 144 41.20 7.01 -14.46
C PHE A 144 41.80 7.77 -15.63
N ARG A 145 41.96 7.14 -16.79
CA ARG A 145 42.42 7.81 -18.01
C ARG A 145 41.39 8.82 -18.52
N LYS A 146 40.09 8.48 -18.49
CA LYS A 146 39.01 9.41 -18.87
C LYS A 146 38.92 10.61 -17.94
N CYS A 147 39.08 10.40 -16.64
CA CYS A 147 39.08 11.49 -15.65
C CYS A 147 40.41 12.25 -15.58
N GLY A 148 41.42 11.89 -16.39
CA GLY A 148 42.74 12.54 -16.37
C GLY A 148 43.54 12.31 -15.08
N ILE A 149 43.14 11.33 -14.26
CA ILE A 149 43.79 11.01 -12.98
C ILE A 149 45.05 10.19 -13.24
N PHE A 150 44.98 9.22 -14.15
CA PHE A 150 46.13 8.36 -14.47
C PHE A 150 46.12 7.85 -15.92
N PRO A 151 47.17 8.12 -16.72
CA PRO A 151 48.23 9.10 -16.47
C PRO A 151 47.66 10.52 -16.30
N TYR A 152 48.34 11.36 -15.52
CA TYR A 152 47.84 12.71 -15.22
C TYR A 152 47.68 13.53 -16.51
N ASN A 153 46.44 13.94 -16.80
CA ASN A 153 46.11 14.79 -17.93
C ASN A 153 44.96 15.76 -17.55
N PRO A 154 45.27 17.02 -17.21
CA PRO A 154 44.26 17.99 -16.80
C PRO A 154 43.29 18.38 -17.92
N ALA A 155 43.66 18.16 -19.19
CA ALA A 155 42.81 18.45 -20.36
C ALA A 155 41.75 17.36 -20.62
N ALA A 156 41.74 16.25 -19.86
CA ALA A 156 40.77 15.17 -20.04
C ALA A 156 39.38 15.48 -19.43
N VAL A 157 39.30 16.43 -18.50
CA VAL A 157 38.04 16.80 -17.81
C VAL A 157 37.47 18.06 -18.46
N ASP A 158 36.26 17.94 -19.02
CA ASP A 158 35.53 19.06 -19.58
C ASP A 158 34.88 19.89 -18.46
N THR A 159 35.57 20.96 -18.05
CA THR A 159 35.14 21.86 -16.96
C THR A 159 33.84 22.60 -17.29
N THR A 160 33.44 22.67 -18.56
CA THR A 160 32.17 23.30 -18.98
C THR A 160 30.94 22.46 -18.63
N ARG A 161 31.12 21.15 -18.42
CA ARG A 161 30.06 20.21 -18.00
C ARG A 161 29.98 20.04 -16.49
N LEU A 162 30.95 20.58 -15.75
CA LEU A 162 30.90 20.60 -14.30
C LEU A 162 29.97 21.72 -13.88
N LEU A 163 28.89 21.37 -13.19
CA LEU A 163 28.05 22.38 -12.55
C LEU A 163 28.93 23.13 -11.54
N PRO A 164 29.02 24.47 -11.62
CA PRO A 164 29.72 25.24 -10.60
C PRO A 164 29.05 24.94 -9.26
N ALA A 165 29.87 24.72 -8.23
CA ALA A 165 29.39 24.58 -6.87
C ALA A 165 28.73 25.90 -6.47
N ARG A 166 27.40 25.95 -6.58
CA ARG A 166 26.62 27.14 -6.21
C ARG A 166 26.68 27.25 -4.70
N ARG A 167 27.36 28.26 -4.17
CA ARG A 167 27.23 28.58 -2.75
C ARG A 167 25.91 29.33 -2.57
N PRO A 168 25.22 29.15 -1.43
CA PRO A 168 23.93 29.81 -1.18
C PRO A 168 24.01 31.33 -1.33
N GLU A 169 25.17 31.92 -1.05
CA GLU A 169 25.43 33.36 -1.22
C GLU A 169 25.37 33.87 -2.68
N ASP A 170 25.65 33.02 -3.67
CA ASP A 170 25.77 33.44 -5.09
C ASP A 170 24.40 33.60 -5.79
N ALA A 171 23.28 33.30 -5.11
CA ALA A 171 21.93 33.39 -5.67
C ALA A 171 21.23 34.74 -5.45
N ALA A 172 21.84 35.66 -4.67
CA ALA A 172 21.21 36.91 -4.24
C ALA A 172 21.62 38.15 -5.06
N GLY A 173 22.50 38.03 -6.06
CA GLY A 173 23.14 39.17 -6.73
C GLY A 173 22.57 39.59 -8.08
N GLU A 174 21.56 38.92 -8.62
CA GLU A 174 21.12 39.11 -10.01
C GLU A 174 19.65 39.56 -10.08
N THR A 175 19.41 40.81 -9.69
CA THR A 175 18.22 41.56 -10.09
C THR A 175 18.67 42.91 -10.66
N ASP A 176 18.65 42.96 -12.00
CA ASP A 176 18.20 44.08 -12.82
C ASP A 176 18.85 45.47 -12.66
N THR A 177 19.93 45.70 -13.43
CA THR A 177 20.28 47.01 -13.96
C THR A 177 20.01 47.06 -15.46
N SER A 178 18.74 47.21 -15.85
CA SER A 178 18.36 47.53 -17.23
C SER A 178 17.03 48.31 -17.29
N THR A 179 16.94 49.45 -16.58
CA THR A 179 15.83 50.40 -16.77
C THR A 179 16.21 51.86 -16.49
N VAL A 180 17.24 52.43 -17.15
CA VAL A 180 17.28 53.89 -17.37
C VAL A 180 18.06 54.21 -18.65
N SER A 181 17.35 54.34 -19.78
CA SER A 181 17.80 55.10 -20.96
C SER A 181 16.60 55.40 -21.85
N LEU A 182 15.77 56.38 -21.45
CA LEU A 182 14.95 57.16 -22.39
C LEU A 182 14.37 58.40 -21.68
N ALA A 183 15.13 59.49 -21.58
CA ALA A 183 14.59 60.83 -21.34
C ALA A 183 15.68 61.89 -21.56
N VAL A 184 15.93 62.31 -22.81
CA VAL A 184 16.26 63.69 -23.23
C VAL A 184 16.10 63.75 -24.76
N ALA A 185 14.99 64.32 -25.23
CA ALA A 185 14.87 64.94 -26.56
C ALA A 185 13.54 65.70 -26.67
N SER A 186 13.52 66.96 -26.25
CA SER A 186 12.82 68.12 -26.87
C SER A 186 13.00 69.34 -25.99
#